data_AF-A0A3D8GLZ6-F1
#
_entry.id   AF-A0A3D8GLZ6-F1
#
_cell.length_a   1.000
_cell.length_b   1.000
_cell.length_c   1.000
_cell.angle_alpha   90.00
_cell.angle_beta   90.00
_cell.angle_gamma   90.00
#
_symmetry.space_group_name_H-M   'P 1'
#
loop_
_entity.id
_entity.type
_entity.pdbx_description
1 polymer ?
#
loop_
_entity_poly.entity_id
_entity_poly.type
_entity_poly.pdbx_seq_one_letter_code
_entity_poly.pdbx_strand_id
1 'polypeptide(L)'
;MKLYIVKALGLTALMFALTLGGMQAANDGISRIKGYGDPAFRQPVSVEKDGPGELKVAIMGGDGKTLRFNEGNGKETDSFNFFSSMGKALTSVLSGAVRGILEFFSQ
;
A
#
# COMPACT_ATOMS: atom_id res chain seq x y z
N MET A 1 -37.89 -13.48 -6.21
CA MET A 1 -36.77 -13.77 -7.16
C MET A 1 -36.19 -12.52 -7.82
N LYS A 2 -36.97 -11.66 -8.50
CA LYS A 2 -36.42 -10.48 -9.20
C LYS A 2 -35.68 -9.48 -8.29
N LEU A 3 -36.16 -9.23 -7.07
CA LEU A 3 -35.54 -8.27 -6.15
C LEU A 3 -34.15 -8.73 -5.65
N TYR A 4 -33.96 -10.03 -5.39
CA TYR A 4 -32.68 -10.60 -4.99
C TYR A 4 -31.62 -10.49 -6.10
N ILE A 5 -32.03 -10.65 -7.37
CA ILE A 5 -31.13 -10.47 -8.52
C ILE A 5 -30.65 -9.02 -8.60
N VAL A 6 -31.54 -8.04 -8.38
CA VAL A 6 -31.16 -6.62 -8.37
C VAL A 6 -30.24 -6.30 -7.20
N LYS A 7 -30.53 -6.80 -5.99
CA LYS A 7 -29.64 -6.67 -4.82
C LYS A 7 -28.25 -7.25 -5.10
N ALA A 8 -28.20 -8.47 -5.67
CA ALA A 8 -26.95 -9.15 -6.00
C ALA A 8 -26.14 -8.39 -7.06
N LEU A 9 -26.78 -7.96 -8.15
CA LEU A 9 -26.12 -7.23 -9.23
C LEU A 9 -25.61 -5.86 -8.75
N GLY A 10 -26.36 -5.19 -7.86
CA GLY A 10 -25.91 -3.97 -7.19
C GLY A 10 -24.69 -4.19 -6.30
N LEU A 11 -24.65 -5.27 -5.51
CA LEU A 11 -23.48 -5.62 -4.70
C LEU A 11 -22.27 -5.96 -5.56
N THR A 12 -22.45 -6.70 -6.65
CA THR A 12 -21.37 -6.99 -7.60
C THR A 12 -20.81 -5.71 -8.21
N ALA A 13 -21.68 -4.79 -8.65
CA ALA A 13 -21.25 -3.50 -9.20
C ALA A 13 -20.49 -2.66 -8.16
N LEU A 14 -20.95 -2.65 -6.90
CA LEU A 14 -20.27 -1.96 -5.81
C LEU A 14 -18.88 -2.54 -5.52
N MET A 15 -18.77 -3.87 -5.40
CA MET A 15 -17.49 -4.56 -5.20
C MET A 15 -16.53 -4.34 -6.37
N PHE A 16 -17.05 -4.31 -7.59
CA PHE A 16 -16.27 -4.03 -8.79
C PHE A 16 -15.72 -2.60 -8.77
N ALA A 17 -16.55 -1.60 -8.43
CA ALA A 17 -16.11 -0.20 -8.32
C ALA A 17 -15.04 -0.01 -7.24
N LEU A 18 -15.20 -0.62 -6.07
CA LEU A 18 -14.21 -0.58 -4.98
C LEU A 18 -12.88 -1.19 -5.41
N THR A 19 -12.93 -2.31 -6.13
CA THR A 19 -11.71 -2.99 -6.63
C THR A 19 -10.97 -2.11 -7.65
N LEU A 20 -11.69 -1.53 -8.62
CA LEU A 20 -11.09 -0.61 -9.59
C LEU A 20 -10.47 0.62 -8.91
N GLY A 21 -11.15 1.20 -7.92
CA GLY A 21 -10.62 2.30 -7.13
C GLY A 21 -9.34 1.90 -6.36
N GLY A 22 -9.32 0.71 -5.77
CA GLY A 22 -8.14 0.16 -5.09
C GLY A 22 -6.95 -0.01 -6.05
N MET A 23 -7.19 -0.49 -7.26
CA MET A 23 -6.15 -0.61 -8.29
C MET A 23 -5.60 0.74 -8.72
N GLN A 24 -6.44 1.77 -8.87
CA GLN A 24 -5.99 3.14 -9.18
C GLN A 24 -5.14 3.71 -8.05
N ALA A 25 -5.60 3.58 -6.80
CA ALA A 25 -4.84 4.03 -5.64
C ALA A 25 -3.47 3.33 -5.53
N ALA A 26 -3.42 2.02 -5.83
CA ALA A 26 -2.17 1.27 -5.86
C ALA A 26 -1.24 1.74 -6.98
N ASN A 27 -1.79 1.98 -8.18
CA ASN A 27 -1.02 2.50 -9.31
C ASN A 27 -0.41 3.88 -9.02
N ASP A 28 -1.20 4.79 -8.46
CA ASP A 28 -0.73 6.12 -8.06
C ASP A 28 0.32 6.03 -6.94
N GLY A 29 0.14 5.11 -6.00
CA GLY A 29 1.13 4.79 -4.97
C GLY A 29 2.46 4.33 -5.56
N ILE A 30 2.43 3.39 -6.52
CA ILE A 30 3.64 2.93 -7.23
C ILE A 30 4.29 4.08 -7.99
N SER A 31 3.50 4.92 -8.66
CA SER A 31 4.00 6.08 -9.40
C SER A 31 4.73 7.07 -8.50
N ARG A 32 4.17 7.33 -7.31
CA ARG A 32 4.77 8.17 -6.27
C ARG A 32 6.07 7.59 -5.70
N ILE A 33 6.11 6.29 -5.39
CA ILE A 33 7.29 5.62 -4.83
C ILE A 33 8.43 5.54 -5.83
N LYS A 34 8.10 5.32 -7.11
CA LYS A 34 9.12 5.31 -8.16
C LYS A 34 9.69 6.70 -8.42
N GLY A 35 8.98 7.77 -8.04
CA GLY A 35 9.46 9.14 -8.16
C GLY A 35 9.20 9.76 -9.54
N TYR A 36 8.32 9.18 -10.38
CA TYR A 36 8.10 9.63 -11.77
C TYR A 36 7.67 11.11 -11.93
N GLY A 37 7.27 11.78 -10.85
CA GLY A 37 6.97 13.22 -10.82
C GLY A 37 8.11 14.11 -10.31
N ASP A 38 9.28 13.55 -9.98
CA ASP A 38 10.44 14.30 -9.49
C ASP A 38 11.37 14.66 -10.67
N PRO A 39 11.61 15.97 -10.97
CA PRO A 39 12.54 16.39 -12.01
C PRO A 39 13.99 15.96 -11.74
N ALA A 40 14.29 15.48 -10.52
CA ALA A 40 15.57 14.89 -10.14
C ALA A 40 15.60 13.36 -10.26
N PHE A 41 14.74 12.75 -11.09
CA PHE A 41 14.69 11.29 -11.31
C PHE A 41 16.04 10.72 -11.71
N ARG A 42 16.79 10.28 -10.72
CA ARG A 42 18.13 9.75 -10.87
C ARG A 42 17.94 8.26 -11.11
N GLN A 43 18.26 7.78 -12.33
CA GLN A 43 18.20 6.36 -12.65
C GLN A 43 19.06 5.55 -11.66
N PRO A 44 18.52 4.53 -10.98
CA PRO A 44 19.23 3.80 -9.91
C PRO A 44 20.53 3.10 -10.34
N VAL A 45 20.80 3.05 -11.64
CA VAL A 45 22.07 2.63 -12.22
C VAL A 45 22.45 3.66 -13.28
N SER A 46 23.51 4.44 -13.02
CA SER A 46 24.20 5.22 -14.04
C SER A 46 25.50 4.51 -14.37
N VAL A 47 25.63 4.04 -15.62
CA VAL A 47 26.89 3.49 -16.14
C VAL A 47 27.53 4.59 -16.98
N GLU A 48 28.47 5.33 -16.39
CA GLU A 48 29.35 6.23 -17.15
C GLU A 48 30.62 5.45 -17.54
N LYS A 49 30.94 5.48 -18.84
CA LYS A 49 32.17 4.90 -19.40
C LYS A 49 33.24 5.98 -19.43
N ASP A 50 34.14 5.99 -18.44
CA ASP A 50 35.40 6.73 -18.51
C ASP A 50 36.50 5.80 -19.06
N GLY A 51 36.66 5.79 -20.39
CA GLY A 51 37.87 5.26 -21.03
C GLY A 51 38.05 3.72 -21.05
N PRO A 52 39.12 3.24 -21.71
CA PRO A 52 39.28 1.83 -22.06
C PRO A 52 39.70 0.99 -20.84
N GLY A 53 38.76 0.22 -20.30
CA GLY A 53 39.03 -0.86 -19.36
C GLY A 53 38.45 -0.70 -17.97
N GLU A 54 37.90 0.47 -17.61
CA GLU A 54 37.29 0.68 -16.29
C GLU A 54 35.77 0.91 -16.40
N LEU A 55 35.01 -0.08 -15.95
CA LEU A 55 33.55 0.00 -15.83
C LEU A 55 33.20 0.37 -14.38
N LYS A 56 32.92 1.65 -14.10
CA LYS A 56 32.35 2.06 -12.81
C LYS A 56 30.82 1.87 -12.83
N VAL A 57 30.36 0.86 -12.10
CA VAL A 57 28.93 0.63 -11.86
C VAL A 57 28.55 1.33 -10.56
N ALA A 58 27.87 2.48 -10.65
CA ALA A 58 27.31 3.15 -9.49
C ALA A 58 25.91 2.57 -9.21
N ILE A 59 25.82 1.71 -8.19
CA ILE A 59 24.53 1.33 -7.57
C ILE A 59 24.14 2.53 -6.70
N MET A 60 23.06 3.18 -7.06
CA MET A 60 22.64 4.44 -6.46
C MET A 60 22.43 4.33 -4.94
N GLY A 61 23.20 5.08 -4.16
CA GLY A 61 22.84 5.31 -2.76
C GLY A 61 23.90 5.77 -1.76
N GLY A 62 25.13 6.09 -2.15
CA GLY A 62 26.09 6.72 -1.23
C GLY A 62 26.62 5.81 -0.12
N ASP A 63 27.75 6.21 0.47
CA ASP A 63 28.45 5.47 1.51
C ASP A 63 27.50 5.03 2.61
N GLY A 64 27.62 3.76 3.00
CA GLY A 64 26.84 3.12 4.04
C GLY A 64 26.96 3.87 5.36
N LYS A 65 26.11 4.86 5.58
CA LYS A 65 25.74 5.27 6.91
C LYS A 65 24.83 4.17 7.41
N THR A 66 25.42 3.18 8.08
CA THR A 66 24.70 2.23 8.91
C THR A 66 23.74 3.04 9.78
N LEU A 67 22.46 3.06 9.40
CA LEU A 67 21.39 3.43 10.30
C LEU A 67 21.41 2.33 11.36
N ARG A 68 22.24 2.52 12.39
CA ARG A 68 22.08 1.77 13.64
C ARG A 68 20.72 2.20 14.16
N PHE A 69 19.69 1.47 13.76
CA PHE A 69 18.45 1.40 14.51
C PHE A 69 18.87 0.97 15.90
N ASN A 70 18.98 1.95 16.78
CA ASN A 70 19.30 1.73 18.16
C ASN A 70 18.12 0.94 18.72
N GLU A 71 18.31 -0.37 18.89
CA GLU A 71 17.45 -1.33 19.58
C GLU A 71 17.31 -0.93 21.06
N GLY A 72 16.68 0.23 21.28
CA GLY A 72 16.31 0.75 22.58
C GLY A 72 14.89 0.29 22.92
N ASN A 73 14.82 -0.77 23.70
CA ASN A 73 13.65 -1.44 24.29
C ASN A 73 12.59 -0.50 24.95
N GLY A 74 11.89 0.34 24.19
CA GLY A 74 10.93 1.30 24.79
C GLY A 74 9.74 1.75 23.94
N LYS A 75 9.53 1.22 22.73
CA LYS A 75 8.41 1.63 21.85
C LYS A 75 7.54 0.50 21.32
N GLU A 76 7.95 -0.76 21.51
CA GLU A 76 7.19 -1.92 21.04
C GLU A 76 5.84 -2.05 21.74
N THR A 77 5.75 -1.74 23.05
CA THR A 77 4.49 -1.81 23.80
C THR A 77 3.48 -0.74 23.37
N ASP A 78 3.91 0.49 23.12
CA ASP A 78 3.02 1.58 22.70
C ASP A 78 2.62 1.47 21.23
N SER A 79 3.57 1.13 20.35
CA SER A 79 3.27 0.93 18.92
C SER A 79 2.37 -0.28 18.73
N PHE A 80 2.62 -1.39 19.45
CA PHE A 80 1.74 -2.57 19.39
C PHE A 80 0.33 -2.25 19.87
N ASN A 81 0.17 -1.50 20.95
CA ASN A 81 -1.15 -1.05 21.40
C ASN A 81 -1.83 -0.07 20.43
N PHE A 82 -1.07 0.82 19.80
CA PHE A 82 -1.60 1.74 18.79
C PHE A 82 -2.05 1.00 17.52
N PHE A 83 -1.21 0.15 16.95
CA PHE A 83 -1.57 -0.66 15.79
C PHE A 83 -2.70 -1.65 16.11
N SER A 84 -2.70 -2.25 17.31
CA SER A 84 -3.76 -3.17 17.75
C SER A 84 -5.09 -2.44 17.98
N SER A 85 -5.09 -1.27 18.61
CA SER A 85 -6.31 -0.47 18.81
C SER A 85 -6.89 0.03 17.48
N MET A 86 -6.05 0.49 16.55
CA MET A 86 -6.46 0.86 15.21
C MET A 86 -7.00 -0.35 14.43
N GLY A 87 -6.34 -1.51 14.53
CA GLY A 87 -6.80 -2.76 13.93
C GLY A 87 -8.15 -3.23 14.50
N LYS A 88 -8.34 -3.14 15.81
CA LYS A 88 -9.61 -3.44 16.49
C LYS A 88 -10.74 -2.52 16.04
N ALA A 89 -10.47 -1.21 15.90
CA ALA A 89 -11.45 -0.27 15.39
C ALA A 89 -11.85 -0.60 13.94
N LEU A 90 -10.85 -0.86 13.08
CA LEU A 90 -11.08 -1.21 11.68
C LEU A 90 -11.88 -2.52 11.54
N THR A 91 -11.50 -3.55 12.28
CA THR A 91 -12.20 -4.85 12.26
C THR A 91 -13.61 -4.76 12.82
N SER A 92 -13.86 -3.93 13.83
CA SER A 92 -15.20 -3.67 14.35
C SER A 92 -16.11 -3.04 13.29
N VAL A 93 -15.62 -1.99 12.62
CA VAL A 93 -16.35 -1.32 11.52
C VAL A 93 -16.62 -2.29 10.38
N LEU A 94 -15.62 -3.07 9.97
CA LEU A 94 -15.76 -4.05 8.89
C LEU A 94 -16.75 -5.16 9.25
N SER A 95 -16.70 -5.66 10.49
CA SER A 95 -17.64 -6.69 10.97
C SER A 95 -19.08 -6.18 10.99
N GLY A 96 -19.29 -4.93 11.41
CA GLY A 96 -20.60 -4.27 11.37
C GLY A 96 -21.13 -4.12 9.94
N ALA A 97 -20.27 -3.66 9.01
CA ALA A 97 -20.63 -3.54 7.61
C ALA A 97 -21.02 -4.87 6.97
N VAL A 98 -20.24 -5.94 7.23
CA VAL A 98 -20.52 -7.28 6.70
C VAL A 98 -21.84 -7.82 7.25
N ARG A 99 -22.12 -7.65 8.55
CA ARG A 99 -23.41 -8.05 9.14
C ARG A 99 -24.57 -7.29 8.51
N GLY A 100 -24.45 -5.98 8.33
CA GLY A 100 -25.48 -5.18 7.67
C GLY A 100 -25.77 -5.63 6.23
N ILE A 101 -24.73 -6.00 5.48
CA ILE A 101 -24.89 -6.57 4.14
C ILE A 101 -25.64 -7.92 4.21
N LEU A 102 -25.26 -8.81 5.13
CA LEU A 102 -25.92 -10.11 5.29
C LEU A 102 -27.40 -9.97 5.67
N GLU A 103 -27.73 -9.08 6.60
CA GLU A 103 -29.12 -8.79 6.98
C GLU A 103 -29.92 -8.23 5.82
N PHE A 104 -29.35 -7.30 5.05
CA PHE A 104 -29.98 -6.74 3.85
C PHE A 104 -30.27 -7.79 2.77
N PHE A 105 -29.47 -8.85 2.67
CA PHE A 105 -29.69 -9.95 1.73
C PHE A 105 -30.60 -11.05 2.27
N SER A 106 -30.62 -11.26 3.59
CA SER A 106 -31.47 -12.27 4.24
C SER A 106 -32.93 -11.81 4.37
N GLN A 107 -33.19 -10.50 4.33
CA GLN A 107 -34.53 -9.89 4.33
C GLN A 107 -35.08 -9.70 2.91
#